data_AF-D2RK18-F1
#
_entry.id   AF-D2RK18-F1
#
_cell.length_a   1.000
_cell.length_b   1.000
_cell.length_c   1.000
_cell.angle_alpha   90.00
_cell.angle_beta   90.00
_cell.angle_gamma   90.00
#
_symmetry.space_group_name_H-M   'P 1'
#
loop_
_entity.id
_entity.type
_entity.pdbx_description
1 polymer ?
#
loop_
_entity_poly.entity_id
_entity_poly.type
_entity_poly.pdbx_seq_one_letter_code
_entity_poly.pdbx_strand_id
1 'polypeptide(L)'
;MLNDVMTLAEASVIWGIKYEGLLKCITAGPLDQPKFHDDEVDKIQDTWVVTRQAMERLFWPMRTITADTAYMLAQLECPGALITNYYETERGFVFSGRWYGGGLPKVEKKTGRVGWYLEEWGNRDKAKWKATENLFMGSFEASLGPIYDSIKEKQEIVRKNQLPGVHNPYPKSKEHKTLFQKFLDKIGW
;
A
#
# COMPACT_ATOMS: atom_id res chain seq x y z
N MET A 1 6.39 21.86 -6.75
CA MET A 1 5.08 21.20 -6.53
C MET A 1 5.31 19.71 -6.59
N LEU A 2 5.55 19.06 -5.45
CA LEU A 2 5.72 17.59 -5.35
C LEU A 2 4.35 16.93 -5.08
N ASN A 3 3.32 17.42 -5.75
CA ASN A 3 1.92 17.13 -5.42
C ASN A 3 1.55 15.76 -6.02
N ASP A 4 1.27 14.78 -5.15
CA ASP A 4 0.89 13.39 -5.48
C ASP A 4 1.99 12.52 -6.11
N VAL A 5 2.94 12.12 -5.26
CA VAL A 5 3.88 11.01 -5.52
C VAL A 5 3.34 9.69 -4.95
N MET A 6 3.68 8.57 -5.61
CA MET A 6 3.38 7.21 -5.16
C MET A 6 4.54 6.29 -5.53
N THR A 7 4.67 5.17 -4.83
CA THR A 7 5.60 4.11 -5.20
C THR A 7 5.21 3.46 -6.52
N LEU A 8 6.19 2.87 -7.21
CA LEU A 8 5.95 2.16 -8.46
C LEU A 8 5.01 0.95 -8.29
N ALA A 9 4.98 0.34 -7.09
CA ALA A 9 4.06 -0.73 -6.75
C ALA A 9 2.61 -0.23 -6.58
N GLU A 10 2.41 0.92 -5.93
CA GLU A 10 1.10 1.56 -5.86
C GLU A 10 0.59 1.97 -7.24
N ALA A 11 1.47 2.55 -8.08
CA ALA A 11 1.17 2.89 -9.47
C ALA A 11 0.77 1.64 -10.28
N SER A 12 1.47 0.52 -10.10
CA SER A 12 1.13 -0.78 -10.71
C SER A 12 -0.27 -1.23 -10.33
N VAL A 13 -0.64 -1.10 -9.05
CA VAL A 13 -1.97 -1.47 -8.53
C VAL A 13 -3.08 -0.55 -9.04
N ILE A 14 -2.85 0.77 -9.07
CA ILE A 14 -3.85 1.76 -9.49
C ILE A 14 -4.12 1.68 -10.99
N TRP A 15 -3.07 1.57 -11.82
CA TRP A 15 -3.22 1.48 -13.27
C TRP A 15 -3.39 0.05 -13.78
N GLY A 16 -3.25 -0.98 -12.95
CA GLY A 16 -3.34 -2.38 -13.41
C GLY A 16 -2.28 -2.73 -14.46
N ILE A 17 -1.12 -2.08 -14.37
CA ILE A 17 0.04 -2.32 -15.26
C ILE A 17 1.06 -3.13 -14.47
N LYS A 18 1.69 -4.13 -15.10
CA LYS A 18 2.72 -4.93 -14.45
C LYS A 18 3.87 -4.05 -13.95
N TYR A 19 4.30 -4.28 -12.71
CA TYR A 19 5.41 -3.58 -12.08
C TYR A 19 6.67 -3.60 -12.94
N GLU A 20 7.03 -4.77 -13.50
CA GLU A 20 8.18 -4.91 -14.42
C GLU A 20 8.05 -4.05 -15.68
N GLY A 21 6.81 -3.90 -16.18
CA GLY A 21 6.53 -3.04 -17.34
C GLY A 21 6.78 -1.58 -17.00
N LEU A 22 6.31 -1.11 -15.84
CA LEU A 22 6.57 0.26 -15.37
C LEU A 22 8.06 0.48 -15.09
N LEU A 23 8.75 -0.51 -14.50
CA LEU A 23 10.18 -0.42 -14.25
C LEU A 23 10.97 -0.26 -15.56
N LYS A 24 10.62 -1.02 -16.60
CA LYS A 24 11.22 -0.87 -17.94
C LYS A 24 10.98 0.52 -18.54
N CYS A 25 9.83 1.14 -18.28
CA CYS A 25 9.57 2.51 -18.71
C CYS A 25 10.48 3.54 -18.02
N ILE A 26 10.95 3.25 -16.81
CA ILE A 26 11.88 4.10 -16.05
C ILE A 26 13.32 3.85 -16.47
N THR A 27 13.78 2.60 -16.45
CA THR A 27 15.20 2.29 -16.68
C THR A 27 15.57 2.30 -18.16
N ALA A 28 14.60 2.06 -19.03
CA ALA A 28 14.78 1.72 -20.43
C ALA A 28 15.74 0.53 -20.67
N GLY A 29 15.72 -0.02 -21.88
CA GLY A 29 16.78 -0.93 -22.34
C GLY A 29 18.00 -0.14 -22.82
N PRO A 30 19.15 -0.80 -23.08
CA PRO A 30 20.36 -0.12 -23.55
C PRO A 30 20.19 0.67 -24.86
N LEU A 31 19.16 0.36 -25.64
CA LEU A 31 18.85 0.98 -26.93
C LEU A 31 17.57 1.82 -26.91
N ASP A 32 16.86 1.87 -25.77
CA ASP A 32 15.62 2.62 -25.62
C ASP A 32 15.85 3.86 -24.75
N GLN A 33 15.03 4.89 -24.97
CA GLN A 33 14.99 6.06 -24.08
C GLN A 33 13.96 5.85 -22.97
N PRO A 34 14.25 6.29 -21.73
CA PRO A 34 13.26 6.36 -20.65
C PRO A 34 12.00 7.11 -21.08
N LYS A 35 10.85 6.64 -20.61
CA LYS A 35 9.54 7.26 -20.90
C LYS A 35 9.17 8.34 -19.87
N PHE A 36 9.64 8.16 -18.64
CA PHE A 36 9.55 9.16 -17.59
C PHE A 36 10.63 10.22 -17.78
N HIS A 37 10.28 11.48 -17.53
CA HIS A 37 11.26 12.56 -17.42
C HIS A 37 11.95 12.54 -16.05
N ASP A 38 13.11 13.18 -15.94
CA ASP A 38 13.92 13.18 -14.71
C ASP A 38 13.21 13.83 -13.50
N ASP A 39 12.24 14.72 -13.73
CA ASP A 39 11.44 15.37 -12.67
C ASP A 39 10.15 14.62 -12.30
N GLU A 40 9.87 13.53 -13.00
CA GLU A 40 8.64 12.73 -12.87
C GLU A 40 8.84 11.44 -12.08
N VAL A 41 10.10 11.03 -11.89
CA VAL A 41 10.50 9.79 -11.24
C VAL A 41 11.71 10.05 -10.35
N ASP A 42 11.76 9.39 -9.20
CA ASP A 42 12.93 9.39 -8.33
C ASP A 42 13.13 8.01 -7.71
N LYS A 43 14.34 7.72 -7.24
CA LYS A 43 14.66 6.50 -6.50
C LYS A 43 15.03 6.86 -5.06
N ILE A 44 14.13 6.55 -4.13
CA ILE A 44 14.36 6.73 -2.70
C ILE A 44 14.79 5.36 -2.14
N GLN A 45 16.05 5.24 -1.76
CA GLN A 45 16.67 3.96 -1.37
C GLN A 45 16.52 2.91 -2.49
N ASP A 46 15.78 1.83 -2.21
CA ASP A 46 15.50 0.76 -3.17
C ASP A 46 14.10 0.84 -3.80
N THR A 47 13.39 1.95 -3.55
CA THR A 47 12.02 2.15 -4.02
C THR A 47 11.96 3.25 -5.08
N TRP A 48 11.44 2.89 -6.25
CA TRP A 48 11.08 3.87 -7.27
C TRP A 48 9.77 4.56 -6.89
N VAL A 49 9.75 5.88 -6.99
CA VAL A 49 8.56 6.72 -6.82
C VAL A 49 8.30 7.48 -8.11
N VAL A 50 7.02 7.64 -8.45
CA VAL A 50 6.56 8.34 -9.65
C VAL A 50 5.49 9.34 -9.27
N THR A 51 5.39 10.42 -10.04
CA THR A 51 4.28 11.37 -9.88
C THR A 51 3.00 10.84 -10.53
N ARG A 52 1.83 11.18 -9.96
CA ARG A 52 0.53 10.90 -10.61
C ARG A 52 0.49 11.51 -12.01
N GLN A 53 0.97 12.75 -12.16
CA GLN A 53 0.93 13.46 -13.43
C GLN A 53 1.66 12.71 -14.54
N ALA A 54 2.83 12.11 -14.24
CA ALA A 54 3.57 11.31 -15.19
C ALA A 54 2.80 10.04 -15.60
N MET A 55 2.19 9.36 -14.63
CA MET A 55 1.34 8.19 -14.89
C MET A 55 0.14 8.54 -15.79
N GLU A 56 -0.51 9.69 -15.53
CA GLU A 56 -1.64 10.15 -16.34
C GLU A 56 -1.23 10.57 -17.75
N ARG A 57 -0.05 11.18 -17.90
CA ARG A 57 0.54 11.56 -19.18
C ARG A 57 0.90 10.35 -20.04
N LEU A 58 1.54 9.34 -19.44
CA LEU A 58 2.04 8.17 -20.17
C LEU A 58 0.96 7.12 -20.46
N PHE A 59 -0.03 7.00 -19.59
CA PHE A 59 -1.02 5.94 -19.67
C PHE A 59 -2.43 6.50 -19.85
N TRP A 60 -3.11 6.84 -18.76
CA TRP A 60 -4.45 7.41 -18.80
C TRP A 60 -4.79 8.11 -17.47
N PRO A 61 -5.77 9.04 -17.47
CA PRO A 61 -6.22 9.72 -16.25
C PRO A 61 -6.59 8.73 -15.14
N MET A 62 -6.23 9.05 -13.90
CA MET A 62 -6.53 8.18 -12.76
C MET A 62 -8.03 8.00 -12.61
N ARG A 63 -8.46 6.73 -12.51
CA ARG A 63 -9.87 6.37 -12.25
C ARG A 63 -10.08 6.20 -10.76
N THR A 64 -11.34 6.34 -10.33
CA THR A 64 -11.76 5.98 -8.98
C THR A 64 -11.36 4.52 -8.69
N ILE A 65 -10.63 4.30 -7.61
CA ILE A 65 -10.17 2.96 -7.25
C ILE A 65 -11.32 2.10 -6.71
N THR A 66 -11.23 0.79 -6.93
CA THR A 66 -12.19 -0.20 -6.41
C THR A 66 -11.79 -0.67 -5.02
N ALA A 67 -12.66 -1.46 -4.37
CA ALA A 67 -12.33 -2.10 -3.09
C ALA A 67 -11.13 -3.05 -3.19
N ASP A 68 -10.99 -3.75 -4.32
CA ASP A 68 -9.86 -4.67 -4.58
C ASP A 68 -8.54 -3.90 -4.61
N THR A 69 -8.50 -2.81 -5.39
CA THR A 69 -7.34 -1.90 -5.47
C THR A 69 -7.04 -1.26 -4.12
N ALA A 70 -8.07 -0.78 -3.41
CA ALA A 70 -7.91 -0.18 -2.09
C ALA A 70 -7.32 -1.16 -1.07
N TYR A 71 -7.79 -2.41 -1.08
CA TYR A 71 -7.25 -3.45 -0.22
C TYR A 71 -5.76 -3.68 -0.52
N MET A 72 -5.38 -3.78 -1.80
CA MET A 72 -3.98 -3.98 -2.12
C MET A 72 -3.09 -2.79 -1.80
N LEU A 73 -3.57 -1.56 -1.94
CA LEU A 73 -2.83 -0.38 -1.49
C LEU A 73 -2.58 -0.43 0.03
N ALA A 74 -3.60 -0.80 0.82
CA ALA A 74 -3.43 -0.98 2.26
C ALA A 74 -2.42 -2.09 2.61
N GLN A 75 -2.38 -3.18 1.82
CA GLN A 75 -1.42 -4.27 2.00
C GLN A 75 -0.01 -3.92 1.53
N LEU A 76 0.17 -3.04 0.54
CA LEU A 76 1.49 -2.55 0.16
C LEU A 76 2.11 -1.69 1.28
N GLU A 77 1.29 -0.85 1.90
CA GLU A 77 1.70 -0.01 3.02
C GLU A 77 1.95 -0.83 4.30
N CYS A 78 1.10 -1.83 4.57
CA CYS A 78 1.25 -2.72 5.71
C CYS A 78 1.08 -4.21 5.34
N PRO A 79 2.12 -4.85 4.77
CA PRO A 79 2.05 -6.22 4.28
C PRO A 79 1.70 -7.29 5.33
N GLY A 80 1.87 -6.99 6.62
CA GLY A 80 1.52 -7.89 7.72
C GLY A 80 0.11 -7.69 8.30
N ALA A 81 -0.66 -6.74 7.76
CA ALA A 81 -1.99 -6.44 8.28
C ALA A 81 -2.99 -7.55 7.87
N LEU A 82 -3.59 -8.20 8.87
CA LEU A 82 -4.65 -9.17 8.62
C LEU A 82 -6.00 -8.46 8.52
N ILE A 83 -6.22 -7.83 7.37
CA ILE A 83 -7.45 -7.13 7.05
C ILE A 83 -8.53 -8.15 6.66
N THR A 84 -9.62 -8.21 7.43
CA THR A 84 -10.69 -9.20 7.27
C THR A 84 -11.99 -8.60 6.75
N ASN A 85 -12.21 -7.30 6.97
CA ASN A 85 -13.43 -6.64 6.50
C ASN A 85 -13.13 -5.24 5.98
N TYR A 86 -14.06 -4.71 5.21
CA TYR A 86 -14.06 -3.32 4.79
C TYR A 86 -15.48 -2.78 4.72
N TYR A 87 -15.64 -1.46 4.77
CA TYR A 87 -16.84 -0.80 4.28
C TYR A 87 -16.46 0.36 3.38
N GLU A 88 -17.42 0.75 2.54
CA GLU A 88 -17.26 1.79 1.56
C GLU A 88 -17.99 3.06 2.00
N THR A 89 -17.37 4.19 1.73
CA THR A 89 -17.92 5.54 1.95
C THR A 89 -17.88 6.32 0.65
N GLU A 90 -18.45 7.52 0.63
CA GLU A 90 -18.30 8.43 -0.52
C GLU A 90 -16.82 8.81 -0.76
N ARG A 91 -16.04 8.97 0.31
CA ARG A 91 -14.63 9.39 0.24
C ARG A 91 -13.68 8.26 -0.13
N GLY A 92 -13.96 7.05 0.35
CA GLY A 92 -12.96 5.99 0.33
C GLY A 92 -13.44 4.66 0.90
N PHE A 93 -12.47 3.82 1.22
CA PHE A 93 -12.66 2.52 1.86
C PHE A 93 -12.04 2.55 3.25
N VAL A 94 -12.73 1.93 4.21
CA VAL A 94 -12.24 1.78 5.57
C VAL A 94 -12.15 0.31 5.89
N PHE A 95 -10.99 -0.12 6.37
CA PHE A 95 -10.64 -1.52 6.56
C PHE A 95 -10.59 -1.88 8.05
N SER A 96 -11.03 -3.09 8.41
CA SER A 96 -10.90 -3.67 9.74
C SER A 96 -10.38 -5.11 9.69
N GLY A 97 -9.99 -5.65 10.84
CA GLY A 97 -9.06 -6.78 10.91
C GLY A 97 -8.20 -6.77 12.17
N ARG A 98 -7.15 -7.60 12.15
CA ARG A 98 -6.17 -7.70 13.24
C ARG A 98 -4.84 -7.10 12.80
N TRP A 99 -4.36 -6.10 13.53
CA TRP A 99 -3.04 -5.50 13.32
C TRP A 99 -2.49 -4.99 14.65
N TYR A 100 -1.20 -4.70 14.64
CA TYR A 100 -0.53 -4.01 15.74
C TYR A 100 -0.90 -2.52 15.67
N GLY A 101 -1.63 -2.02 16.68
CA GLY A 101 -1.90 -0.62 17.06
C GLY A 101 -1.82 0.50 16.00
N GLY A 102 -2.87 1.31 15.86
CA GLY A 102 -2.77 2.61 15.14
C GLY A 102 -4.03 3.13 14.44
N GLY A 103 -5.12 2.36 14.39
CA GLY A 103 -6.36 2.76 13.69
C GLY A 103 -6.68 1.88 12.47
N LEU A 104 -7.86 2.09 11.89
CA LEU A 104 -8.33 1.38 10.70
C LEU A 104 -7.61 1.93 9.46
N PRO A 105 -6.99 1.09 8.60
CA PRO A 105 -6.47 1.57 7.32
C PRO A 105 -7.61 2.18 6.50
N LYS A 106 -7.36 3.35 5.92
CA LYS A 106 -8.30 4.07 5.05
C LYS A 106 -7.63 4.35 3.74
N VAL A 107 -8.37 4.17 2.65
CA VAL A 107 -7.85 4.44 1.31
C VAL A 107 -8.80 5.34 0.54
N GLU A 108 -8.31 6.49 0.11
CA GLU A 108 -9.12 7.50 -0.58
C GLU A 108 -9.36 7.10 -2.04
N LYS A 109 -10.62 7.18 -2.48
CA LYS A 109 -11.07 6.72 -3.81
C LYS A 109 -10.40 7.45 -4.98
N LYS A 110 -10.15 8.75 -4.82
CA LYS A 110 -9.67 9.63 -5.90
C LYS A 110 -8.16 9.64 -6.03
N THR A 111 -7.45 9.30 -4.95
CA THR A 111 -6.00 9.49 -4.89
C THR A 111 -5.23 8.20 -4.65
N GLY A 112 -5.90 7.16 -4.12
CA GLY A 112 -5.26 5.93 -3.70
C GLY A 112 -4.44 6.07 -2.41
N ARG A 113 -4.40 7.25 -1.77
CA ARG A 113 -3.61 7.46 -0.57
C ARG A 113 -4.12 6.62 0.58
N VAL A 114 -3.19 5.91 1.23
CA VAL A 114 -3.43 5.14 2.44
C VAL A 114 -3.18 6.03 3.67
N GLY A 115 -4.12 6.05 4.61
CA GLY A 115 -4.00 6.82 5.85
C GLY A 115 -4.59 6.07 7.06
N TRP A 116 -4.04 6.32 8.24
CA TRP A 116 -4.30 5.54 9.46
C TRP A 116 -5.03 6.33 10.57
N TYR A 117 -5.11 7.66 10.45
CA TYR A 117 -5.52 8.55 11.53
C TYR A 117 -7.05 8.64 11.73
N LEU A 118 -7.45 8.93 12.97
CA LEU A 118 -8.75 8.76 13.62
C LEU A 118 -9.95 9.52 13.03
N GLU A 119 -9.82 10.29 11.95
CA GLU A 119 -10.97 10.96 11.31
C GLU A 119 -11.95 9.92 10.75
N GLU A 120 -13.05 9.61 11.44
CA GLU A 120 -14.02 8.63 10.98
C GLU A 120 -14.62 9.06 9.63
N TRP A 121 -14.34 8.27 8.59
CA TRP A 121 -15.06 8.40 7.33
C TRP A 121 -16.38 7.65 7.51
N GLY A 122 -17.43 8.39 7.84
CA GLY A 122 -18.77 7.85 8.12
C GLY A 122 -18.94 7.29 9.53
N ASN A 123 -20.12 6.72 9.81
CA ASN A 123 -20.48 6.19 11.11
C ASN A 123 -20.28 4.67 11.15
N ARG A 124 -19.34 4.20 11.98
CA ARG A 124 -18.96 2.78 12.10
C ARG A 124 -20.12 1.88 12.51
N ASP A 125 -20.99 2.35 13.41
CA ASP A 125 -22.12 1.57 13.94
C ASP A 125 -23.21 1.35 12.89
N LYS A 126 -23.26 2.21 11.87
CA LYS A 126 -24.18 2.11 10.72
C LYS A 126 -23.51 1.51 9.48
N ALA A 127 -22.23 1.14 9.57
CA ALA A 127 -21.47 0.67 8.43
C ALA A 127 -21.89 -0.74 8.00
N LYS A 128 -22.13 -0.93 6.70
CA LYS A 128 -22.35 -2.24 6.09
C LYS A 128 -21.00 -2.87 5.76
N TRP A 129 -20.43 -3.56 6.74
CA TRP A 129 -19.17 -4.29 6.58
C TRP A 129 -19.31 -5.44 5.58
N LYS A 130 -18.31 -5.59 4.71
CA LYS A 130 -18.14 -6.66 3.73
C LYS A 130 -16.84 -7.40 4.06
N ALA A 131 -16.83 -8.72 3.87
CA ALA A 131 -15.62 -9.51 4.05
C ALA A 131 -14.61 -9.28 2.91
N THR A 132 -13.32 -9.21 3.23
CA THR A 132 -12.25 -9.04 2.22
C THR A 132 -11.95 -10.32 1.44
N GLU A 133 -12.38 -11.48 1.92
CA GLU A 133 -12.28 -12.75 1.19
C GLU A 133 -13.05 -12.76 -0.14
N ASN A 134 -14.04 -11.87 -0.27
CA ASN A 134 -14.84 -11.71 -1.49
C ASN A 134 -14.16 -10.82 -2.54
N LEU A 135 -13.00 -10.22 -2.22
CA LEU A 135 -12.26 -9.36 -3.14
C LEU A 135 -11.48 -10.20 -4.15
N PHE A 136 -11.45 -9.78 -5.41
CA PHE A 136 -10.77 -10.52 -6.46
C PHE A 136 -9.28 -10.15 -6.54
N MET A 137 -8.42 -10.97 -5.96
CA MET A 137 -6.97 -10.68 -5.87
C MET A 137 -6.13 -11.23 -7.04
N GLY A 138 -6.71 -12.05 -7.92
CA GLY A 138 -5.97 -12.74 -8.98
C GLY A 138 -5.26 -11.81 -9.97
N SER A 139 -5.79 -10.61 -10.19
CA SER A 139 -5.19 -9.60 -11.07
C SER A 139 -3.89 -9.01 -10.52
N PHE A 140 -3.71 -8.97 -9.19
CA PHE A 140 -2.55 -8.37 -8.56
C PHE A 140 -1.35 -9.31 -8.51
N GLU A 141 -1.56 -10.62 -8.51
CA GLU A 141 -0.48 -11.60 -8.62
C GLU A 141 0.30 -11.38 -9.92
N ALA A 142 -0.41 -11.24 -11.05
CA ALA A 142 0.21 -10.96 -12.34
C ALA A 142 0.84 -9.56 -12.44
N SER A 143 0.36 -8.59 -11.66
CA SER A 143 0.79 -7.20 -11.73
C SER A 143 2.00 -6.91 -10.84
N LEU A 144 2.03 -7.48 -9.63
CA LEU A 144 3.05 -7.23 -8.61
C LEU A 144 4.11 -8.33 -8.52
N GLY A 145 3.82 -9.55 -9.00
CA GLY A 145 4.76 -10.66 -9.00
C GLY A 145 5.38 -10.91 -7.62
N PRO A 146 6.72 -10.91 -7.47
CA PRO A 146 7.40 -11.18 -6.20
C PRO A 146 6.99 -10.28 -5.02
N ILE A 147 6.54 -9.05 -5.30
CA ILE A 147 6.04 -8.15 -4.25
C ILE A 147 4.80 -8.73 -3.59
N TYR A 148 3.90 -9.32 -4.39
CA TYR A 148 2.68 -9.94 -3.89
C TYR A 148 2.97 -11.20 -3.06
N ASP A 149 3.97 -11.98 -3.45
CA ASP A 149 4.42 -13.14 -2.68
C ASP A 149 4.99 -12.73 -1.31
N SER A 150 5.78 -11.66 -1.26
CA SER A 150 6.28 -11.11 0.00
C SER A 150 5.16 -10.63 0.93
N ILE A 151 4.08 -10.05 0.38
CA ILE A 151 2.89 -9.70 1.15
C ILE A 151 2.24 -10.95 1.73
N LYS A 152 1.96 -11.96 0.90
CA LYS A 152 1.38 -13.24 1.36
C LYS A 152 2.23 -13.89 2.46
N GLU A 153 3.54 -13.92 2.30
CA GLU A 153 4.47 -14.48 3.29
C GLU A 153 4.37 -13.74 4.64
N LYS A 154 4.39 -12.41 4.63
CA LYS A 154 4.27 -11.59 5.85
C LYS A 154 2.92 -11.79 6.53
N GLN A 155 1.83 -11.87 5.78
CA GLN A 155 0.52 -12.22 6.33
C GLN A 155 0.54 -13.59 7.00
N GLU A 156 1.16 -14.59 6.38
CA GLU A 156 1.23 -15.95 6.90
C GLU A 156 2.07 -16.04 8.18
N ILE A 157 3.20 -15.33 8.24
CA ILE A 157 4.02 -15.20 9.46
C ILE A 157 3.17 -14.63 10.60
N VAL A 158 2.40 -13.56 10.33
CA VAL A 158 1.54 -12.94 11.34
C VAL A 158 0.42 -13.89 11.78
N ARG A 159 -0.21 -14.63 10.85
CA ARG A 159 -1.22 -15.65 11.19
C ARG A 159 -0.66 -16.72 12.12
N LYS A 160 0.50 -17.29 11.78
CA LYS A 160 1.16 -18.33 12.57
C LYS A 160 1.52 -17.85 13.98
N ASN A 161 2.01 -16.62 14.09
CA ASN A 161 2.38 -16.02 15.39
C ASN A 161 1.17 -15.63 16.27
N GLN A 162 -0.05 -15.68 15.73
CA GLN A 162 -1.29 -15.42 16.49
C GLN A 162 -2.02 -16.71 16.93
N LEU A 163 -1.50 -17.90 16.60
CA LEU A 163 -2.08 -19.18 17.04
C LEU A 163 -1.85 -19.39 18.56
N PRO A 164 -2.84 -19.88 19.31
CA PRO A 164 -2.68 -20.18 20.74
C PRO A 164 -1.55 -21.20 20.95
N GLY A 165 -0.53 -20.84 21.72
CA GLY A 165 0.59 -21.74 22.08
C GLY A 165 1.91 -21.50 21.34
N VAL A 166 1.95 -20.61 20.33
CA VAL A 166 3.22 -20.18 19.73
C VAL A 166 3.82 -19.07 20.59
N HIS A 167 4.94 -19.36 21.27
CA HIS A 167 5.72 -18.32 21.94
C HIS A 167 6.15 -17.29 20.89
N ASN A 168 5.69 -16.05 21.09
CA ASN A 168 6.06 -14.89 20.28
C ASN A 168 7.60 -14.87 20.13
N PRO A 169 8.18 -15.06 18.93
CA PRO A 169 9.62 -15.01 18.75
C PRO A 169 10.18 -13.59 18.92
N TYR A 170 9.30 -12.58 19.02
CA TYR A 170 9.70 -11.24 19.41
C TYR A 170 9.78 -11.13 20.93
N PRO A 171 10.98 -10.82 21.48
CA PRO A 171 11.15 -10.69 22.91
C PRO A 171 10.16 -9.64 23.46
N LYS A 172 9.45 -10.01 24.52
CA LYS A 172 8.65 -9.06 25.30
C LYS A 172 9.54 -7.88 25.70
N SER A 173 9.10 -6.69 25.31
CA SER A 173 9.57 -5.36 25.71
C SER A 173 11.08 -5.07 25.56
N LYS A 174 11.43 -4.38 24.47
CA LYS A 174 12.11 -3.09 24.55
C LYS A 174 11.41 -2.14 23.57
N GLU A 175 11.06 -0.95 24.06
CA GLU A 175 10.38 0.12 23.35
C GLU A 175 10.78 0.18 21.88
N HIS A 176 9.88 -0.25 20.99
CA HIS A 176 10.08 -0.10 19.57
C HIS A 176 9.78 1.36 19.21
N LYS A 177 10.81 2.19 19.24
CA LYS A 177 10.77 3.52 18.63
C LYS A 177 10.45 3.36 17.14
N THR A 178 9.40 4.04 16.68
CA THR A 178 9.03 4.09 15.26
C THR A 178 10.21 4.59 14.43
N LEU A 179 10.22 4.29 13.12
CA LEU A 179 11.26 4.78 12.19
C LEU A 179 11.40 6.32 12.27
N PHE A 180 10.27 7.00 12.52
CA PHE A 180 10.21 8.43 12.78
C PHE A 180 10.84 8.84 14.13
N GLN A 181 10.58 8.13 15.23
CA GLN A 181 11.27 8.40 16.50
C GLN A 181 12.78 8.16 16.42
N LYS A 182 13.23 7.12 15.71
CA LYS A 182 14.66 6.87 15.49
C LYS A 182 15.31 7.97 14.65
N PHE A 183 14.56 8.59 13.75
CA PHE A 183 15.00 9.74 12.96
C PHE A 183 15.13 10.99 13.84
N LEU A 184 14.16 11.27 14.70
CA LEU A 184 14.19 12.40 15.65
C LEU A 184 15.38 12.31 16.63
N ASP A 185 15.60 11.14 17.22
CA ASP A 185 16.75 10.92 18.12
C ASP A 185 18.09 11.20 17.42
N LYS A 186 18.19 10.89 16.11
CA LYS A 186 19.43 11.04 15.33
C LYS A 186 19.75 12.50 14.98
N ILE A 187 18.74 13.37 14.95
CA ILE A 187 18.89 14.81 14.68
C ILE A 187 18.91 15.66 15.97
N GLY A 188 18.92 15.03 17.14
CA GLY A 188 19.12 15.68 18.43
C GLY A 188 17.93 16.51 18.94
N TRP A 189 16.71 16.06 18.66
CA TRP A 189 15.47 16.62 19.21
C TRP A 189 14.79 15.66 20.18
#